data_AF-A0A501X760-F1
#
_entry.id   AF-A0A501X760-F1
#
_cell.length_a   1.000
_cell.length_b   1.000
_cell.length_c   1.000
_cell.angle_alpha   90.00
_cell.angle_beta   90.00
_cell.angle_gamma   90.00
#
_symmetry.space_group_name_H-M   'P 1'
#
loop_
_entity.id
_entity.type
_entity.pdbx_description
1 polymer ?
#
loop_
_entity_poly.entity_id
_entity_poly.type
_entity_poly.pdbx_seq_one_letter_code
_entity_poly.pdbx_strand_id
1 'polypeptide(L)'
;MAMPHTKDLITYFKQTPPKSVLDILEKLFPELSLKETEALYWFACGVHTTDVSTLMNANSNTVKTYINRCKVKLNTESSTDLRLIFHSRFHSFTLASAFNYQFPLLS
;
A
#
# COMPACT_ATOMS: atom_id res chain seq x y z
N MET A 1 12.48 9.77 -3.80
CA MET A 1 11.76 8.60 -4.34
C MET A 1 10.51 9.10 -5.03
N ALA A 2 10.43 8.98 -6.36
CA ALA A 2 9.25 9.41 -7.11
C ALA A 2 8.13 8.37 -6.92
N MET A 3 6.92 8.79 -6.56
CA MET A 3 5.74 7.92 -6.68
C MET A 3 5.68 7.40 -8.13
N PRO A 4 5.35 6.13 -8.39
CA PRO A 4 4.88 5.74 -9.72
C PRO A 4 3.79 6.73 -10.13
N HIS A 5 3.91 7.34 -11.30
CA HIS A 5 3.03 8.43 -11.69
C HIS A 5 1.58 7.96 -11.60
N THR A 6 0.81 8.56 -10.70
CA THR A 6 -0.56 8.13 -10.37
C THR A 6 -1.45 8.01 -11.60
N LYS A 7 -1.19 8.83 -12.63
CA LYS A 7 -1.84 8.75 -13.94
C LYS A 7 -1.60 7.43 -14.67
N ASP A 8 -0.38 6.89 -14.63
CA ASP A 8 -0.03 5.64 -15.29
C ASP A 8 -0.74 4.46 -14.63
N LEU A 9 -0.81 4.47 -13.29
CA LEU A 9 -1.53 3.44 -12.53
C LEU A 9 -3.04 3.47 -12.80
N ILE A 10 -3.65 4.65 -12.82
CA ILE A 10 -5.08 4.79 -13.16
C ILE A 10 -5.35 4.27 -14.57
N THR A 11 -4.48 4.59 -15.53
CA THR A 11 -4.60 4.13 -16.92
C THR A 11 -4.47 2.61 -17.01
N TYR A 12 -3.50 2.04 -16.29
CA TYR A 12 -3.32 0.60 -16.19
C TYR A 12 -4.57 -0.10 -15.63
N PHE A 13 -5.13 0.40 -14.52
CA PHE A 13 -6.30 -0.22 -13.89
C PHE A 13 -7.60 -0.04 -14.68
N LYS A 14 -7.69 0.97 -15.58
CA LYS A 14 -8.78 1.06 -16.56
C LYS A 14 -8.74 -0.11 -17.57
N GLN A 15 -7.55 -0.56 -17.96
CA GLN A 15 -7.38 -1.66 -18.91
C GLN A 15 -7.42 -3.02 -18.23
N THR A 16 -6.86 -3.12 -17.03
CA THR A 16 -6.79 -4.36 -16.24
C THR A 16 -7.35 -4.09 -14.84
N PRO A 17 -8.67 -4.26 -14.63
CA PRO A 17 -9.30 -3.99 -13.34
C PRO A 17 -8.64 -4.80 -12.22
N PRO A 18 -8.32 -4.18 -11.07
CA PRO A 18 -7.76 -4.89 -9.93
C PRO A 18 -8.80 -5.88 -9.38
N LYS A 19 -8.35 -7.10 -9.05
CA LYS A 19 -9.20 -8.14 -8.44
C LYS A 19 -9.29 -7.95 -6.93
N SER A 20 -8.27 -7.34 -6.34
CA SER A 20 -8.18 -7.09 -4.91
C SER A 20 -7.51 -5.75 -4.60
N VAL A 21 -7.69 -5.27 -3.36
CA VAL A 21 -6.95 -4.11 -2.85
C VAL A 21 -5.44 -4.36 -2.86
N LEU A 22 -5.00 -5.61 -2.64
CA LEU A 22 -3.57 -5.94 -2.65
C LEU A 22 -2.95 -5.69 -4.02
N ASP A 23 -3.66 -5.95 -5.12
CA ASP A 23 -3.17 -5.68 -6.49
C ASP A 23 -2.85 -4.19 -6.69
N ILE A 24 -3.65 -3.31 -6.10
CA ILE A 24 -3.43 -1.87 -6.11
C ILE A 24 -2.20 -1.53 -5.26
N LEU A 25 -2.12 -2.09 -4.06
CA LEU A 25 -1.04 -1.82 -3.13
C LEU A 25 0.32 -2.31 -3.64
N GLU A 26 0.38 -3.47 -4.31
CA GLU A 26 1.61 -3.95 -4.96
C GLU A 26 2.16 -2.94 -5.96
N LYS A 27 1.28 -2.25 -6.70
CA LYS A 27 1.68 -1.21 -7.64
C LYS A 27 2.03 0.12 -6.98
N LEU A 28 1.42 0.44 -5.83
CA LEU A 28 1.74 1.65 -5.05
C LEU A 28 3.03 1.53 -4.24
N PHE A 29 3.44 0.30 -3.92
CA PHE A 29 4.64 -0.01 -3.15
C PHE A 29 5.53 -1.02 -3.90
N PRO A 30 6.04 -0.68 -5.10
CA PRO A 30 6.87 -1.60 -5.89
C PRO A 30 8.18 -2.00 -5.19
N GLU A 31 8.64 -1.24 -4.20
CA GLU A 31 9.79 -1.56 -3.36
C GLU A 31 9.53 -2.71 -2.36
N LEU A 32 8.26 -3.02 -2.09
CA LEU A 32 7.85 -4.05 -1.14
C LEU A 32 7.49 -5.34 -1.86
N SER A 33 7.80 -6.47 -1.23
CA SER A 33 7.26 -7.77 -1.65
C SER A 33 5.77 -7.86 -1.29
N LEU A 34 5.03 -8.77 -1.94
CA LEU A 34 3.61 -8.98 -1.67
C LEU A 34 3.31 -9.19 -0.17
N LYS A 35 4.14 -9.98 0.53
CA LYS A 35 3.97 -10.22 1.97
C LYS A 35 4.29 -9.00 2.83
N GLU A 36 5.25 -8.17 2.43
CA GLU A 36 5.53 -6.91 3.10
C GLU A 36 4.38 -5.90 2.89
N THR A 37 3.82 -5.84 1.68
CA THR A 37 2.66 -5.00 1.33
C THR A 37 1.42 -5.42 2.11
N GLU A 38 1.12 -6.71 2.16
CA GLU A 38 0.01 -7.27 2.93
C GLU A 38 0.16 -6.98 4.43
N ALA A 39 1.35 -7.16 5.00
CA ALA A 39 1.62 -6.82 6.40
C ALA A 39 1.47 -5.32 6.67
N LEU A 40 1.99 -4.47 5.78
CA LEU A 40 1.90 -3.02 5.88
C LEU A 40 0.44 -2.55 5.83
N TYR A 41 -0.38 -3.14 4.96
CA TYR A 41 -1.81 -2.85 4.85
C TYR A 41 -2.52 -3.04 6.19
N TRP A 42 -2.43 -4.24 6.78
CA TRP A 42 -3.10 -4.52 8.04
C TRP A 42 -2.56 -3.65 9.18
N PHE A 43 -1.25 -3.44 9.21
CA PHE A 43 -0.62 -2.57 10.20
C PHE A 43 -1.08 -1.11 10.09
N ALA A 44 -1.27 -0.59 8.87
CA ALA A 44 -1.75 0.76 8.62
C ALA A 44 -3.24 0.94 8.93
N CYS A 45 -4.02 -0.12 8.81
CA CYS A 45 -5.41 -0.20 9.30
C CYS A 45 -5.50 -0.28 10.83
N GLY A 46 -4.37 -0.33 11.55
CA GLY A 46 -4.34 -0.35 13.01
C GLY A 46 -4.48 -1.75 13.63
N VAL A 47 -4.43 -2.81 12.82
CA VAL A 47 -4.52 -4.19 13.30
C VAL A 47 -3.27 -4.55 14.11
N HIS A 48 -3.46 -5.21 15.25
CA HIS A 48 -2.36 -5.61 16.12
C HIS A 48 -1.55 -6.75 15.49
N THR A 49 -0.23 -6.77 15.72
CA THR A 49 0.68 -7.74 15.09
C THR A 49 0.33 -9.22 15.33
N THR A 50 -0.35 -9.53 16.43
CA THR A 50 -0.89 -10.87 16.73
C THR A 50 -2.01 -11.24 15.75
N ASP A 51 -2.91 -10.31 15.46
CA ASP A 51 -4.06 -10.58 14.60
C ASP A 51 -3.65 -10.58 13.14
N VAL A 52 -2.69 -9.73 12.76
CA VAL A 52 -2.03 -9.79 11.45
C VAL A 52 -1.38 -11.15 11.22
N SER A 53 -0.79 -11.74 12.25
CA SER A 53 -0.16 -13.07 12.14
C SER A 53 -1.18 -14.17 11.83
N THR A 54 -2.37 -14.08 12.42
CA THR A 54 -3.51 -14.95 12.11
C THR A 54 -4.04 -14.71 10.70
N LEU A 55 -4.23 -13.44 10.30
CA LEU A 55 -4.74 -13.07 8.97
C LEU A 55 -3.82 -13.53 7.85
N MET A 56 -2.51 -13.44 8.06
CA MET A 56 -1.50 -13.79 7.06
C MET A 56 -1.06 -15.25 7.11
N ASN A 57 -1.58 -16.04 8.06
CA ASN A 57 -1.10 -17.39 8.39
C ASN A 57 0.43 -17.43 8.55
N ALA A 58 0.98 -16.53 9.37
CA ALA A 58 2.41 -16.36 9.60
C ALA A 58 2.71 -16.24 11.11
N ASN A 59 3.96 -16.42 11.51
CA ASN A 59 4.37 -16.19 12.90
C ASN A 59 4.40 -14.67 13.20
N SER A 60 4.00 -14.26 14.40
CA SER A 60 4.12 -12.87 14.87
C SER A 60 5.53 -12.29 14.71
N ASN A 61 6.58 -13.09 14.93
CA ASN A 61 7.97 -12.65 14.67
C ASN A 61 8.23 -12.38 13.19
N THR A 62 7.62 -13.17 12.30
CA THR A 62 7.68 -12.95 10.85
C THR A 62 6.97 -11.65 10.47
N VAL A 63 5.78 -11.38 11.03
CA VAL A 63 5.07 -10.12 10.80
C VAL A 63 5.89 -8.92 11.26
N LYS A 64 6.48 -8.98 12.47
CA LYS A 64 7.39 -7.93 12.96
C LYS A 64 8.57 -7.71 12.01
N THR A 65 9.12 -8.80 11.47
CA THR A 65 10.18 -8.74 10.47
C THR A 65 9.73 -8.05 9.19
N TYR A 66 8.53 -8.36 8.67
CA TYR A 66 7.98 -7.68 7.50
C TYR A 66 7.81 -6.18 7.75
N ILE A 67 7.21 -5.78 8.87
CA ILE A 67 7.04 -4.35 9.22
C ILE A 67 8.41 -3.65 9.34
N ASN A 68 9.41 -4.30 9.93
CA ASN A 68 10.75 -3.74 10.02
C ASN A 68 11.43 -3.61 8.64
N ARG A 69 11.21 -4.55 7.73
CA ARG A 69 11.69 -4.44 6.35
C ARG A 69 10.99 -3.30 5.61
N CYS A 70 9.69 -3.11 5.82
CA CYS A 70 8.95 -1.97 5.25
C CYS A 70 9.56 -0.64 5.72
N LYS A 71 9.87 -0.52 7.02
CA LYS A 71 10.58 0.64 7.58
C LYS A 71 11.89 0.94 6.86
N VAL A 72 12.75 -0.07 6.72
CA VAL A 72 14.04 0.07 6.02
C VAL A 72 13.84 0.47 4.55
N LYS A 73 12.96 -0.23 3.82
CA LYS A 73 12.72 0.01 2.39
C LYS A 73 12.05 1.35 2.09
N LEU A 74 11.20 1.83 3.00
CA LEU A 74 10.52 3.13 2.91
C LEU A 74 11.29 4.24 3.63
N ASN A 75 12.52 3.97 4.07
CA ASN A 75 13.43 4.91 4.69
C ASN A 75 12.81 5.67 5.89
N THR A 76 12.24 4.91 6.82
CA THR A 76 11.66 5.46 8.06
C THR A 76 11.91 4.52 9.24
N GLU A 77 12.10 5.08 10.43
CA GLU A 77 12.24 4.30 11.68
C GLU A 77 10.94 4.32 12.52
N SER A 78 10.09 5.32 12.28
CA SER A 78 8.88 5.58 13.04
C SER A 78 7.71 4.72 12.54
N SER A 79 7.05 4.06 13.47
CA SER A 79 5.80 3.33 13.19
C SER A 79 4.69 4.27 12.71
N THR A 80 4.66 5.51 13.21
CA THR A 80 3.71 6.54 12.81
C THR A 80 3.98 6.98 11.38
N ASP A 81 5.24 7.24 11.04
CA ASP A 81 5.64 7.68 9.71
C ASP A 81 5.37 6.60 8.67
N LEU A 82 5.60 5.34 9.02
CA LEU A 82 5.26 4.20 8.16
C LEU A 82 3.76 4.20 7.80
N ARG A 83 2.89 4.48 8.78
CA ARG A 83 1.44 4.62 8.54
C ARG A 83 1.12 5.85 7.69
N LEU A 84 1.79 6.98 7.94
CA LEU A 84 1.63 8.20 7.16
C LEU A 84 2.01 8.00 5.70
N ILE A 85 3.14 7.32 5.43
CA ILE A 85 3.57 6.97 4.06
C ILE A 85 2.50 6.11 3.38
N PHE A 86 1.98 5.10 4.09
CA PHE A 86 0.92 4.25 3.55
C PHE A 86 -0.31 5.06 3.16
N HIS A 87 -0.87 5.81 4.12
CA HIS A 87 -2.09 6.60 3.93
C HIS A 87 -1.90 7.71 2.88
N SER A 88 -0.74 8.34 2.85
CA SER A 88 -0.41 9.37 1.85
C SER A 88 -0.48 8.81 0.42
N ARG A 89 0.17 7.67 0.14
CA ARG A 89 0.13 7.06 -1.20
C ARG A 89 -1.27 6.56 -1.54
N PHE A 90 -1.91 5.85 -0.62
CA PHE A 90 -3.23 5.25 -0.85
C PHE A 90 -4.33 6.30 -1.06
N HIS A 91 -4.36 7.36 -0.24
CA HIS A 91 -5.31 8.46 -0.42
C HIS A 91 -5.03 9.28 -1.68
N SER A 92 -3.76 9.55 -1.99
CA SER A 92 -3.40 10.25 -3.23
C SER A 92 -3.90 9.50 -4.46
N PHE A 93 -3.74 8.18 -4.48
CA PHE A 93 -4.28 7.31 -5.53
C PHE A 93 -5.80 7.31 -5.58
N THR A 94 -6.46 7.13 -4.43
CA THR A 94 -7.93 7.06 -4.34
C THR A 94 -8.56 8.38 -4.80
N LEU A 95 -8.02 9.52 -4.38
CA LEU A 95 -8.47 10.84 -4.81
C LEU A 95 -8.28 11.02 -6.32
N ALA A 96 -7.08 10.76 -6.84
CA ALA A 96 -6.80 10.89 -8.26
C ALA A 96 -7.72 9.98 -9.11
N SER A 97 -8.01 8.79 -8.63
CA SER A 97 -8.94 7.86 -9.27
C SER A 97 -10.36 8.42 -9.27
N ALA A 98 -10.88 8.87 -8.12
CA ALA A 98 -12.20 9.46 -8.00
C ALA A 98 -12.38 10.70 -8.90
N PHE A 99 -11.39 11.59 -8.94
CA PHE A 99 -11.40 12.75 -9.84
C PHE A 99 -11.46 12.35 -11.32
N ASN A 100 -10.72 11.31 -11.73
CA ASN A 100 -10.75 10.82 -13.10
C ASN A 100 -12.10 10.19 -13.48
N TYR A 101 -12.83 9.60 -12.54
CA TYR A 101 -14.18 9.10 -12.78
C TYR A 101 -15.21 10.24 -12.86
N GLN A 102 -15.06 11.27 -12.02
CA GLN A 102 -16.06 12.33 -11.91
C GLN A 102 -15.86 13.46 -12.94
N PHE A 103 -14.63 13.67 -13.43
CA PHE A 103 -14.30 14.71 -14.41
C PHE A 103 -13.39 14.20 -15.55
N PRO A 104 -13.90 13.29 -16.41
CA PRO A 104 -13.09 12.65 -17.45
C PRO A 104 -12.63 13.58 -18.59
N LEU A 105 -13.14 14.81 -18.67
CA LEU A 105 -12.83 15.79 -19.73
C LEU A 105 -11.67 16.74 -19.40
N LEU A 106 -11.10 16.65 -18.20
CA LEU A 106 -10.02 17.53 -17.71
C LEU A 106 -8.67 16.81 -17.56
N SER A 107 -8.59 15.51 -17.90
CA SER A 107 -7.42 14.65 -17.65
C SER A 107 -6.62 14.25 -18.87
#